data_AF-A0A1S1RIF4-F1
#
_entry.id   AF-A0A1S1RIF4-F1
#
_cell.length_a   1.000
_cell.length_b   1.000
_cell.length_c   1.000
_cell.angle_alpha   90.00
_cell.angle_beta   90.00
_cell.angle_gamma   90.00
#
_symmetry.space_group_name_H-M   'P 1'
#
loop_
_entity.id
_entity.type
_entity.pdbx_description
1 polymer ?
#
loop_
_entity_poly.entity_id
_entity_poly.type
_entity_poly.pdbx_seq_one_letter_code
_entity_poly.pdbx_strand_id
1 'polypeptide(L)'
;MVLPCVESLRLVDHHCHGLLTRDLDRAGFERMLTESDAPTPAGTTLFDSNIGFAVRRWCAPVLDLPPFSGPEEYLARRREIGVDEVNRRFLRAAGISAFCVDAGYLPEPLMSASELGTTCGGTGHDILRLERLAESLAVDIVTGQLGVTHFADTIRERLAGAGPTTVGLKSVAAYRVGLALPATRPTDREVTAAAREWLAMIRRGAPIRLASPLLHAFLIWTGADAGLPIQIHVGYGDADLDLQRCNPLLLTGLLRALAPTGVPVLLLHCYPYHREAGYLAQLLPTVHMDVGLAVQNVGRRASAVLGEALELVPFSRFLFSSDAFGLGELYLLGALLFRRALSAVLSEGIADGDWTESDAARVADLIGAGNARRIYRLGEPGRETTAVTSSRARDSLYCAAEDSRTGPSS
;
A
#
# COMPACT_ATOMS: atom_id res chain seq x y z
N MET A 1 4.81 27.39 -8.26
CA MET A 1 5.45 27.64 -6.96
C MET A 1 4.81 26.71 -5.94
N VAL A 2 5.52 26.18 -4.95
CA VAL A 2 4.89 25.35 -3.90
C VAL A 2 4.22 26.30 -2.90
N LEU A 3 2.98 26.02 -2.52
CA LEU A 3 2.25 26.84 -1.54
C LEU A 3 2.88 26.66 -0.14
N PRO A 4 2.96 27.72 0.70
CA PRO A 4 3.53 27.61 2.05
C PRO A 4 2.87 26.54 2.93
N CYS A 5 1.54 26.38 2.82
CA CYS A 5 0.80 25.35 3.55
C CYS A 5 1.13 23.92 3.08
N VAL A 6 1.59 23.74 1.84
CA VAL A 6 2.00 22.45 1.28
C VAL A 6 3.48 22.17 1.55
N GLU A 7 4.34 23.19 1.46
CA GLU A 7 5.78 23.08 1.71
C GLU A 7 6.06 22.63 3.16
N SER A 8 5.32 23.17 4.13
CA SER A 8 5.51 22.89 5.56
C SER A 8 4.93 21.55 6.03
N LEU A 9 4.19 20.81 5.17
CA LEU A 9 3.59 19.54 5.57
C LEU A 9 4.65 18.52 5.95
N ARG A 10 4.45 17.87 7.10
CA ARG A 10 5.12 16.62 7.44
C ARG A 10 4.27 15.46 6.90
N LEU A 11 4.65 14.96 5.73
CA LEU A 11 3.89 13.93 5.03
C LEU A 11 3.86 12.63 5.83
N VAL A 12 2.79 11.85 5.65
CA VAL A 12 2.72 10.45 6.05
C VAL A 12 2.65 9.63 4.78
N ASP A 13 3.70 8.87 4.52
CA ASP A 13 3.76 7.97 3.37
C ASP A 13 3.03 6.67 3.73
N HIS A 14 1.77 6.57 3.32
CA HIS A 14 0.94 5.43 3.71
C HIS A 14 1.23 4.14 2.93
N HIS A 15 2.08 4.19 1.90
CA HIS A 15 2.53 3.02 1.19
C HIS A 15 3.89 3.24 0.53
N CYS A 16 4.88 2.50 0.99
CA CYS A 16 6.23 2.48 0.42
C CYS A 16 6.95 1.17 0.74
N HIS A 17 8.19 1.06 0.27
CA HIS A 17 9.04 -0.12 0.45
C HIS A 17 10.43 0.23 0.99
N GLY A 18 11.18 -0.79 1.40
CA GLY A 18 12.53 -0.62 1.92
C GLY A 18 13.53 -0.10 0.88
N LEU A 19 14.62 0.51 1.38
CA LEU A 19 15.75 0.98 0.57
C LEU A 19 16.87 -0.06 0.51
N LEU A 20 17.60 -0.07 -0.60
CA LEU A 20 18.80 -0.87 -0.75
C LEU A 20 19.90 -0.36 0.19
N THR A 21 20.66 -1.29 0.75
CA THR A 21 21.78 -1.02 1.68
C THR A 21 23.15 -1.27 1.03
N ARG A 22 23.21 -1.29 -0.30
CA ARG A 22 24.44 -1.43 -1.08
C ARG A 22 24.46 -0.44 -2.24
N ASP A 23 25.67 -0.07 -2.66
CA ASP A 23 25.83 0.74 -3.86
C ASP A 23 25.43 -0.01 -5.14
N LEU A 24 25.00 0.77 -6.13
CA LEU A 24 24.59 0.29 -7.44
C LEU A 24 25.55 0.78 -8.51
N ASP A 25 25.81 -0.08 -9.49
CA ASP A 25 26.34 0.34 -10.78
C ASP A 25 25.25 1.02 -11.62
N ARG A 26 25.61 1.49 -12.81
CA ARG A 26 24.68 2.19 -13.71
C ARG A 26 23.47 1.33 -14.05
N ALA A 27 23.69 0.07 -14.39
CA ALA A 27 22.62 -0.85 -14.78
C ALA A 27 21.68 -1.15 -13.60
N GLY A 28 22.23 -1.36 -12.40
CA GLY A 28 21.45 -1.53 -11.18
C GLY A 28 20.63 -0.30 -10.81
N PHE A 29 21.19 0.90 -10.96
CA PHE A 29 20.46 2.13 -10.71
C PHE A 29 19.30 2.33 -11.69
N GLU A 30 19.55 2.15 -13.00
CA GLU A 30 18.48 2.25 -14.00
C GLU A 30 17.40 1.20 -13.79
N ARG A 31 17.74 -0.05 -13.43
CA ARG A 31 16.70 -1.06 -13.11
C ARG A 31 15.75 -0.63 -12.00
N MET A 32 16.18 0.24 -11.09
CA MET A 32 15.31 0.76 -10.02
C MET A 32 14.51 2.01 -10.44
N LEU A 33 14.65 2.50 -11.67
CA LEU A 33 13.86 3.61 -12.23
C LEU A 33 12.71 3.12 -13.13
N THR A 34 12.46 1.81 -13.19
CA THR A 34 11.40 1.21 -14.01
C THR A 34 10.86 -0.04 -13.34
N GLU A 35 9.61 -0.37 -13.66
CA GLU A 35 8.98 -1.62 -13.28
C GLU A 35 9.33 -2.77 -14.26
N SER A 36 10.20 -2.54 -15.25
CA SER A 36 10.64 -3.58 -16.18
C SER A 36 11.77 -4.43 -15.60
N ASP A 37 11.59 -5.76 -15.59
CA ASP A 37 12.65 -6.72 -15.28
C ASP A 37 13.69 -6.85 -16.41
N ALA A 38 13.34 -6.43 -17.62
CA ALA A 38 14.24 -6.46 -18.76
C ALA A 38 15.26 -5.32 -18.68
N PRO A 39 16.53 -5.56 -19.07
CA PRO A 39 17.51 -4.50 -19.15
C PRO A 39 17.11 -3.44 -20.18
N THR A 40 17.53 -2.20 -19.93
CA THR A 40 17.41 -1.11 -20.89
C THR A 40 18.00 -1.53 -22.24
N PRO A 41 17.30 -1.34 -23.38
CA PRO A 41 17.81 -1.69 -24.70
C PRO A 41 19.19 -1.08 -24.99
N ALA A 42 20.02 -1.80 -25.74
CA ALA A 42 21.37 -1.34 -26.09
C ALA A 42 21.34 0.05 -26.75
N GLY A 43 22.21 0.96 -26.29
CA GLY A 43 22.28 2.33 -26.78
C GLY A 43 21.20 3.27 -26.23
N THR A 44 20.34 2.81 -25.32
CA THR A 44 19.32 3.64 -24.65
C THR A 44 19.61 3.76 -23.16
N THR A 45 18.92 4.67 -22.48
CA THR A 45 19.10 4.94 -21.04
C THR A 45 17.80 5.40 -20.42
N LEU A 46 17.52 4.98 -19.19
CA LEU A 46 16.37 5.49 -18.45
C LEU A 46 16.55 6.93 -17.96
N PHE A 47 17.76 7.49 -18.07
CA PHE A 47 17.95 8.93 -17.86
C PHE A 47 17.23 9.78 -18.91
N ASP A 48 16.90 9.20 -20.07
CA ASP A 48 16.09 9.82 -21.14
C ASP A 48 14.60 9.50 -20.97
N SER A 49 14.10 9.67 -19.75
CA SER A 49 12.68 9.49 -19.38
C SER A 49 12.23 10.60 -18.43
N ASN A 50 10.92 10.72 -18.16
CA ASN A 50 10.43 11.72 -17.22
C ASN A 50 11.04 11.56 -15.82
N ILE A 51 11.18 10.32 -15.33
CA ILE A 51 11.83 10.03 -14.06
C ILE A 51 13.34 10.31 -14.11
N GLY A 52 14.01 9.96 -15.21
CA GLY A 52 15.42 10.27 -15.43
C GLY A 52 15.73 11.77 -15.42
N PHE A 53 14.92 12.57 -16.10
CA PHE A 53 15.01 14.03 -16.05
C PHE A 53 14.71 14.57 -14.65
N ALA A 54 13.75 13.97 -13.93
CA ALA A 54 13.45 14.36 -12.56
C ALA A 54 14.62 14.08 -11.61
N VAL A 55 15.29 12.91 -11.73
CA VAL A 55 16.53 12.60 -10.98
C VAL A 55 17.58 13.67 -11.22
N ARG A 56 17.90 13.95 -12.50
CA ARG A 56 18.93 14.95 -12.84
C ARG A 56 18.57 16.35 -12.34
N ARG A 57 17.29 16.72 -12.38
CA ARG A 57 16.84 18.06 -11.96
C ARG A 57 16.82 18.23 -10.44
N TRP A 58 16.31 17.25 -9.72
CA TRP A 58 15.88 17.40 -8.32
C TRP A 58 16.75 16.61 -7.35
N CYS A 59 17.35 15.50 -7.77
CA CYS A 59 18.20 14.68 -6.92
C CYS A 59 19.66 15.15 -6.92
N ALA A 60 20.16 15.67 -8.05
CA ALA A 60 21.54 16.15 -8.16
C ALA A 60 21.92 17.17 -7.06
N PRO A 61 21.09 18.20 -6.74
CA PRO A 61 21.40 19.15 -5.67
C PRO A 61 21.49 18.54 -4.26
N VAL A 62 20.81 17.43 -3.99
CA VAL A 62 20.88 16.74 -2.70
C VAL A 62 22.25 16.07 -2.50
N LEU A 63 22.95 15.77 -3.60
CA LEU A 63 24.29 15.19 -3.62
C LEU A 63 25.38 16.25 -3.90
N ASP A 64 25.07 17.53 -3.68
CA ASP A 64 25.96 18.67 -3.88
C ASP A 64 26.37 18.92 -5.34
N LEU A 65 25.59 18.41 -6.30
CA LEU A 65 25.81 18.64 -7.73
C LEU A 65 24.90 19.77 -8.27
N PRO A 66 25.32 20.46 -9.34
CA PRO A 66 24.42 21.36 -10.07
C PRO A 66 23.16 20.64 -10.56
N PRO A 67 21.99 21.30 -10.56
CA PRO A 67 20.82 20.78 -11.26
C PRO A 67 21.17 20.44 -12.71
N PHE A 68 20.62 19.33 -13.20
CA PHE A 68 20.83 18.80 -14.55
C PHE A 68 22.21 18.18 -14.83
N SER A 69 23.03 17.93 -13.81
CA SER A 69 24.25 17.12 -13.94
C SER A 69 24.02 15.84 -14.75
N GLY A 70 25.05 15.45 -15.50
CA GLY A 70 25.00 14.28 -16.38
C GLY A 70 24.87 12.97 -15.58
N PRO A 71 24.30 11.90 -16.18
CA PRO A 71 24.15 10.61 -15.50
C PRO A 71 25.43 10.05 -14.89
N GLU A 72 26.55 10.13 -15.62
CA GLU A 72 27.82 9.57 -15.16
C GLU A 72 28.39 10.34 -13.96
N GLU A 73 28.32 11.67 -14.00
CA GLU A 73 28.72 12.54 -12.88
C GLU A 73 27.83 12.27 -11.65
N TYR A 74 26.51 12.18 -11.86
CA TYR A 74 25.56 11.86 -10.79
C TYR A 74 25.87 10.53 -10.11
N LEU A 75 26.06 9.47 -10.90
CA LEU A 75 26.32 8.14 -10.38
C LEU A 75 27.72 8.03 -9.73
N ALA A 76 28.72 8.73 -10.26
CA ALA A 76 30.03 8.81 -9.64
C ALA A 76 29.96 9.48 -8.27
N ARG A 77 29.27 10.62 -8.16
CA ARG A 77 29.08 11.33 -6.89
C ARG A 77 28.28 10.50 -5.88
N ARG A 78 27.22 9.82 -6.34
CA ARG A 78 26.43 8.92 -5.50
C ARG A 78 27.30 7.83 -4.87
N ARG A 79 28.19 7.20 -5.66
CA ARG A 79 29.14 6.19 -5.16
C ARG A 79 30.21 6.77 -4.22
N GLU A 80 30.69 7.98 -4.49
CA GLU A 80 31.66 8.66 -3.64
C GLU A 80 31.09 8.94 -2.23
N ILE A 81 29.82 9.35 -2.17
CA ILE A 81 29.12 9.61 -0.91
C ILE A 81 28.82 8.30 -0.16
N GLY A 82 28.47 7.24 -0.88
CA GLY A 82 28.11 5.94 -0.33
C GLY A 82 26.64 5.83 0.06
N VAL A 83 26.07 4.62 -0.10
CA VAL A 83 24.63 4.34 0.00
C VAL A 83 23.97 4.81 1.31
N ASP A 84 24.61 4.64 2.46
CA ASP A 84 24.01 4.99 3.75
C ASP A 84 23.77 6.50 3.88
N GLU A 85 24.77 7.29 3.49
CA GLU A 85 24.70 8.75 3.52
C GLU A 85 23.76 9.27 2.43
N VAL A 86 23.77 8.65 1.24
CA VAL A 86 22.80 8.93 0.17
C VAL A 86 21.37 8.73 0.66
N ASN A 87 21.05 7.57 1.23
CA ASN A 87 19.73 7.25 1.76
C ASN A 87 19.32 8.25 2.85
N ARG A 88 20.24 8.58 3.79
CA ARG A 88 19.99 9.57 4.84
C ARG A 88 19.65 10.95 4.29
N ARG A 89 20.40 11.44 3.30
CA ARG A 89 20.16 12.75 2.68
C ARG A 89 18.81 12.80 1.98
N PHE A 90 18.50 11.79 1.17
CA PHE A 90 17.25 11.76 0.42
C PHE A 90 16.02 11.61 1.33
N LEU A 91 16.05 10.72 2.31
CA LEU A 91 14.94 10.54 3.26
C LEU A 91 14.68 11.82 4.08
N ARG A 92 15.74 12.52 4.52
CA ARG A 92 15.58 13.81 5.21
C ARG A 92 15.02 14.89 4.29
N ALA A 93 15.48 14.94 3.03
CA ALA A 93 15.00 15.92 2.06
C ALA A 93 13.53 15.69 1.62
N ALA A 94 13.02 14.46 1.73
CA ALA A 94 11.63 14.14 1.36
C ALA A 94 10.57 14.79 2.28
N GLY A 95 10.94 15.15 3.51
CA GLY A 95 10.02 15.77 4.47
C GLY A 95 8.87 14.84 4.91
N ILE A 96 9.13 13.52 4.93
CA ILE A 96 8.20 12.49 5.40
C ILE A 96 8.46 12.24 6.90
N SER A 97 7.39 12.03 7.66
CA SER A 97 7.45 11.86 9.13
C SER A 97 7.03 10.48 9.62
N ALA A 98 6.28 9.74 8.82
CA ALA A 98 5.88 8.38 9.10
C ALA A 98 5.83 7.58 7.79
N PHE A 99 6.24 6.31 7.86
CA PHE A 99 6.26 5.38 6.74
C PHE A 99 5.43 4.14 7.08
N CYS A 100 4.47 3.78 6.24
CA CYS A 100 3.77 2.51 6.31
C CYS A 100 4.35 1.58 5.24
N VAL A 101 5.22 0.67 5.65
CA VAL A 101 6.13 -0.06 4.77
C VAL A 101 5.61 -1.46 4.52
N ASP A 102 5.36 -1.77 3.26
CA ASP A 102 5.09 -3.14 2.83
C ASP A 102 6.41 -3.91 2.71
N ALA A 103 6.75 -4.62 3.79
CA ALA A 103 7.94 -5.48 3.88
C ALA A 103 7.71 -6.87 3.25
N GLY A 104 6.59 -7.10 2.56
CA GLY A 104 6.30 -8.37 1.90
C GLY A 104 7.01 -8.57 0.56
N TYR A 105 7.72 -7.56 0.05
CA TYR A 105 8.57 -7.67 -1.13
C TYR A 105 10.03 -7.51 -0.76
N LEU A 106 10.74 -8.63 -0.66
CA LEU A 106 12.16 -8.68 -0.30
C LEU A 106 12.92 -9.52 -1.33
N PRO A 107 13.13 -9.00 -2.55
CA PRO A 107 13.99 -9.68 -3.53
C PRO A 107 15.46 -9.73 -3.08
N GLU A 108 15.85 -8.79 -2.22
CA GLU A 108 17.13 -8.73 -1.52
C GLU A 108 16.95 -8.02 -0.16
N PRO A 109 17.97 -7.99 0.72
CA PRO A 109 17.88 -7.24 1.98
C PRO A 109 17.62 -5.75 1.74
N LEU A 110 16.59 -5.23 2.40
CA LEU A 110 16.19 -3.83 2.35
C LEU A 110 16.03 -3.28 3.77
N MET A 111 16.13 -1.96 3.91
CA MET A 111 15.78 -1.28 5.17
C MET A 111 14.34 -1.60 5.58
N SER A 112 14.18 -1.98 6.84
CA SER A 112 12.90 -2.15 7.53
C SER A 112 12.19 -0.82 7.78
N ALA A 113 10.92 -0.89 8.19
CA ALA A 113 10.16 0.30 8.58
C ALA A 113 10.87 1.11 9.67
N SER A 114 11.36 0.42 10.71
CA SER A 114 12.06 1.05 11.83
C SER A 114 13.34 1.78 11.38
N GLU A 115 14.10 1.16 10.46
CA GLU A 115 15.33 1.77 9.93
C GLU A 115 15.02 3.03 9.10
N LEU A 116 13.97 2.99 8.26
CA LEU A 116 13.53 4.16 7.49
C LEU A 116 13.11 5.31 8.41
N GLY A 117 12.27 5.02 9.41
CA GLY A 117 11.84 6.00 10.41
C GLY A 117 13.02 6.62 11.16
N THR A 118 13.94 5.79 11.67
CA THR A 118 15.11 6.25 12.42
C THR A 118 16.02 7.15 11.58
N THR A 119 16.23 6.80 10.31
CA THR A 119 17.13 7.50 9.40
C THR A 119 16.71 8.95 9.13
N CYS A 120 15.40 9.20 9.07
CA CYS A 120 14.85 10.54 8.81
C CYS A 120 14.35 11.26 10.07
N GLY A 121 14.45 10.66 11.27
CA GLY A 121 13.87 11.22 12.50
C GLY A 121 12.34 11.20 12.53
N GLY A 122 11.75 10.16 11.91
CA GLY A 122 10.32 9.87 11.87
C GLY A 122 9.99 8.54 12.53
N THR A 123 8.91 7.91 12.06
CA THR A 123 8.41 6.63 12.57
C THR A 123 8.16 5.65 11.44
N GLY A 124 8.38 4.36 11.71
CA GLY A 124 8.11 3.28 10.76
C GLY A 124 7.04 2.35 11.28
N HIS A 125 6.13 1.97 10.41
CA HIS A 125 5.05 1.03 10.68
C HIS A 125 5.03 -0.05 9.60
N ASP A 126 4.70 -1.28 9.99
CA ASP A 126 4.66 -2.41 9.09
C ASP A 126 3.28 -2.52 8.43
N ILE A 127 3.27 -2.83 7.13
CA ILE A 127 2.12 -3.32 6.40
C ILE A 127 2.36 -4.80 6.10
N LEU A 128 1.49 -5.67 6.60
CA LEU A 128 1.62 -7.11 6.43
C LEU A 128 1.04 -7.54 5.07
N ARG A 129 1.88 -8.09 4.20
CA ARG A 129 1.46 -8.63 2.90
C ARG A 129 0.82 -10.01 3.06
N LEU A 130 -0.46 -10.10 2.72
CA LEU A 130 -1.30 -11.27 2.94
C LEU A 130 -0.81 -12.50 2.16
N GLU A 131 -0.33 -12.30 0.94
CA GLU A 131 0.16 -13.38 0.09
C GLU A 131 1.42 -14.02 0.65
N ARG A 132 2.31 -13.22 1.26
CA ARG A 132 3.52 -13.75 1.90
C ARG A 132 3.17 -14.62 3.10
N LEU A 133 2.20 -14.20 3.90
CA LEU A 133 1.72 -14.99 5.01
C LEU A 133 1.19 -16.36 4.54
N ALA A 134 0.38 -16.38 3.47
CA ALA A 134 -0.12 -17.61 2.87
C ALA A 134 0.98 -18.48 2.24
N GLU A 135 1.96 -17.87 1.57
CA GLU A 135 3.10 -18.56 0.93
C GLU A 135 4.04 -19.18 1.96
N SER A 136 4.34 -18.49 3.07
CA SER A 136 5.08 -19.05 4.20
C SER A 136 4.35 -20.25 4.80
N LEU A 137 3.03 -20.15 4.98
CA LEU A 137 2.23 -21.26 5.50
C LEU A 137 2.19 -22.45 4.54
N ALA A 138 2.23 -22.19 3.23
CA ALA A 138 2.32 -23.24 2.23
C ALA A 138 3.64 -24.02 2.34
N VAL A 139 4.76 -23.36 2.67
CA VAL A 139 6.03 -24.04 2.98
C VAL A 139 5.84 -24.98 4.16
N ASP A 140 5.34 -24.50 5.28
CA ASP A 140 5.12 -25.29 6.50
C ASP A 140 4.21 -26.52 6.25
N ILE A 141 3.21 -26.38 5.38
CA ILE A 141 2.31 -27.48 5.04
C ILE A 141 2.96 -28.49 4.08
N VAL A 142 3.77 -28.03 3.13
CA VAL A 142 4.45 -28.92 2.18
C VAL A 142 5.58 -29.69 2.87
N THR A 143 6.26 -29.10 3.86
CA THR A 143 7.28 -29.76 4.69
C THR A 143 6.70 -30.64 5.79
N GLY A 144 5.37 -30.64 5.97
CA GLY A 144 4.67 -31.47 6.96
C GLY A 144 4.68 -30.92 8.39
N GLN A 145 5.12 -29.67 8.59
CA GLN A 145 5.07 -28.98 9.88
C GLN A 145 3.65 -28.57 10.27
N LEU A 146 2.76 -28.39 9.28
CA LEU A 146 1.35 -28.08 9.50
C LEU A 146 0.43 -28.90 8.59
N GLY A 147 -0.74 -29.31 9.10
CA GLY A 147 -1.79 -29.91 8.28
C GLY A 147 -2.55 -28.86 7.47
N VAL A 148 -2.91 -29.16 6.21
CA VAL A 148 -3.67 -28.24 5.34
C VAL A 148 -5.02 -27.79 5.93
N THR A 149 -5.63 -28.60 6.79
CA THR A 149 -6.87 -28.25 7.49
C THR A 149 -6.70 -27.07 8.45
N HIS A 150 -5.48 -26.77 8.88
CA HIS A 150 -5.17 -25.63 9.74
C HIS A 150 -4.90 -24.33 8.96
N PHE A 151 -4.89 -24.38 7.62
CA PHE A 151 -4.55 -23.22 6.80
C PHE A 151 -5.38 -21.98 7.16
N ALA A 152 -6.71 -22.10 7.20
CA ALA A 152 -7.60 -20.98 7.49
C ALA A 152 -7.41 -20.43 8.91
N ASP A 153 -7.37 -21.31 9.91
CA ASP A 153 -7.25 -20.91 11.32
C ASP A 153 -5.88 -20.29 11.62
N THR A 154 -4.79 -20.83 11.07
CA THR A 154 -3.46 -20.24 11.24
C THR A 154 -3.35 -18.86 10.59
N ILE A 155 -3.99 -18.62 9.44
CA ILE A 155 -4.06 -17.27 8.85
C ILE A 155 -4.80 -16.30 9.79
N ARG A 156 -5.96 -16.71 10.32
CA ARG A 156 -6.74 -15.88 11.27
C ARG A 156 -5.94 -15.56 12.52
N GLU A 157 -5.30 -16.56 13.12
CA GLU A 157 -4.46 -16.41 14.31
C GLU A 157 -3.29 -15.46 14.07
N ARG A 158 -2.60 -15.60 12.94
CA ARG A 158 -1.46 -14.73 12.57
C ARG A 158 -1.89 -13.28 12.36
N LEU A 159 -3.06 -13.04 11.78
CA LEU A 159 -3.60 -11.70 11.59
C LEU A 159 -4.11 -11.09 12.90
N ALA A 160 -4.75 -11.88 13.77
CA ALA A 160 -5.18 -11.44 15.09
C ALA A 160 -3.99 -11.15 16.02
N GLY A 161 -2.90 -11.90 15.89
CA GLY A 161 -1.65 -11.74 16.62
C GLY A 161 -0.62 -10.86 15.92
N ALA A 162 -1.01 -10.04 14.94
CA ALA A 162 -0.10 -9.12 14.26
C ALA A 162 0.60 -8.20 15.28
N GLY A 163 1.89 -7.94 15.06
CA GLY A 163 2.72 -7.20 16.00
C GLY A 163 2.25 -5.75 16.20
N PRO A 164 2.67 -5.09 17.29
CA PRO A 164 2.22 -3.73 17.62
C PRO A 164 2.61 -2.67 16.59
N THR A 165 3.59 -2.96 15.73
CA THR A 165 4.03 -2.10 14.62
C THR A 165 3.21 -2.32 13.34
N THR A 166 2.41 -3.38 13.25
CA THR A 166 1.58 -3.67 12.07
C THR A 166 0.31 -2.82 12.10
N VAL A 167 0.22 -1.87 11.18
CA VAL A 167 -0.89 -0.90 11.13
C VAL A 167 -1.91 -1.20 10.03
N GLY A 168 -1.58 -2.10 9.11
CA GLY A 168 -2.45 -2.44 7.99
C GLY A 168 -1.97 -3.68 7.24
N LEU A 169 -2.73 -4.02 6.21
CA LEU A 169 -2.55 -5.20 5.39
C LEU A 169 -2.37 -4.79 3.93
N LYS A 170 -1.68 -5.62 3.14
CA LYS A 170 -1.57 -5.46 1.68
C LYS A 170 -1.99 -6.74 0.99
N SER A 171 -2.80 -6.60 -0.06
CA SER A 171 -2.97 -7.61 -1.10
C SER A 171 -2.32 -7.17 -2.41
N VAL A 172 -1.60 -8.10 -3.02
CA VAL A 172 -1.04 -8.00 -4.38
C VAL A 172 -1.82 -8.85 -5.37
N ALA A 173 -3.11 -9.13 -5.12
CA ALA A 173 -3.97 -9.93 -6.00
C ALA A 173 -3.91 -9.51 -7.48
N ALA A 174 -3.81 -8.20 -7.76
CA ALA A 174 -3.61 -7.65 -9.11
C ALA A 174 -2.49 -8.36 -9.89
N TYR A 175 -1.30 -8.51 -9.29
CA TYR A 175 -0.13 -9.19 -9.87
C TYR A 175 -0.30 -10.72 -10.04
N ARG A 176 -1.33 -11.31 -9.42
CA ARG A 176 -1.47 -12.77 -9.34
C ARG A 176 -2.63 -13.28 -10.18
N VAL A 177 -3.79 -12.68 -9.95
CA VAL A 177 -5.09 -13.15 -10.44
C VAL A 177 -5.95 -12.01 -10.98
N GLY A 178 -5.42 -10.79 -11.04
CA GLY A 178 -6.19 -9.59 -11.35
C GLY A 178 -7.19 -9.23 -10.24
N LEU A 179 -8.05 -8.26 -10.54
CA LEU A 179 -8.96 -7.65 -9.57
C LEU A 179 -10.40 -8.16 -9.62
N ALA A 180 -10.71 -9.10 -10.51
CA ALA A 180 -12.02 -9.77 -10.59
C ALA A 180 -12.14 -10.84 -9.47
N LEU A 181 -12.07 -10.39 -8.21
CA LEU A 181 -12.12 -11.25 -7.03
C LEU A 181 -13.57 -11.60 -6.64
N PRO A 182 -13.82 -12.82 -6.12
CA PRO A 182 -15.13 -13.17 -5.57
C PRO A 182 -15.56 -12.20 -4.45
N ALA A 183 -16.79 -11.69 -4.55
CA ALA A 183 -17.37 -10.82 -3.53
C ALA A 183 -17.82 -11.60 -2.28
N THR A 184 -18.36 -12.80 -2.48
CA THR A 184 -18.88 -13.65 -1.40
C THR A 184 -17.75 -14.14 -0.51
N ARG A 185 -17.96 -14.10 0.81
CA ARG A 185 -17.04 -14.66 1.79
C ARG A 185 -16.88 -16.17 1.56
N PRO A 186 -15.66 -16.66 1.32
CA PRO A 186 -15.42 -18.10 1.19
C PRO A 186 -15.66 -18.83 2.51
N THR A 187 -16.21 -20.04 2.43
CA THR A 187 -16.34 -20.96 3.57
C THR A 187 -15.03 -21.70 3.83
N ASP A 188 -14.82 -22.17 5.06
CA ASP A 188 -13.60 -22.93 5.44
C ASP A 188 -13.41 -24.20 4.61
N ARG A 189 -14.53 -24.81 4.19
CA ARG A 189 -14.51 -25.96 3.28
C ARG A 189 -13.95 -25.59 1.91
N GLU A 190 -14.40 -24.48 1.34
CA GLU A 190 -13.90 -23.98 0.05
C GLU A 190 -12.44 -23.54 0.15
N VAL A 191 -12.07 -22.86 1.23
CA VAL A 191 -10.67 -22.45 1.49
C VAL A 191 -9.76 -23.68 1.60
N THR A 192 -10.18 -24.70 2.37
CA THR A 192 -9.41 -25.94 2.50
C THR A 192 -9.27 -26.66 1.16
N ALA A 193 -10.32 -26.71 0.35
CA ALA A 193 -10.27 -27.33 -0.98
C ALA A 193 -9.30 -26.57 -1.91
N ALA A 194 -9.43 -25.24 -2.00
CA ALA A 194 -8.54 -24.41 -2.81
C ALA A 194 -7.08 -24.47 -2.34
N ALA A 195 -6.84 -24.51 -1.03
CA ALA A 195 -5.51 -24.71 -0.47
C ALA A 195 -4.93 -26.07 -0.85
N ARG A 196 -5.72 -27.16 -0.78
CA ARG A 196 -5.28 -28.50 -1.20
C ARG A 196 -4.88 -28.53 -2.67
N GLU A 197 -5.67 -27.91 -3.55
CA GLU A 197 -5.36 -27.82 -4.99
C GLU A 197 -4.06 -27.06 -5.25
N TRP A 198 -3.91 -25.88 -4.64
CA TRP A 198 -2.71 -25.06 -4.76
C TRP A 198 -1.46 -25.79 -4.24
N LEU A 199 -1.53 -26.39 -3.04
CA LEU A 199 -0.43 -27.15 -2.45
C LEU A 199 -0.08 -28.41 -3.27
N ALA A 200 -1.06 -29.04 -3.91
CA ALA A 200 -0.81 -30.16 -4.81
C ALA A 200 -0.03 -29.74 -6.06
N MET A 201 -0.25 -28.53 -6.59
CA MET A 201 0.58 -27.96 -7.65
C MET A 201 2.02 -27.73 -7.18
N ILE A 202 2.20 -27.17 -5.97
CA ILE A 202 3.53 -26.95 -5.39
C ILE A 202 4.30 -28.27 -5.24
N ARG A 203 3.64 -29.33 -4.73
CA ARG A 203 4.25 -30.67 -4.61
C ARG A 203 4.62 -31.29 -5.96
N ARG A 204 3.99 -30.86 -7.06
CA ARG A 204 4.35 -31.25 -8.44
C ARG A 204 5.44 -30.37 -9.06
N GLY A 205 6.02 -29.46 -8.30
CA GLY A 205 7.12 -28.59 -8.73
C GLY A 205 6.70 -27.20 -9.21
N ALA A 206 5.42 -26.80 -9.03
CA ALA A 206 5.05 -25.41 -9.27
C ALA A 206 5.72 -24.49 -8.23
N PRO A 207 6.06 -23.24 -8.60
CA PRO A 207 6.62 -22.28 -7.66
C PRO A 207 5.61 -21.98 -6.53
N ILE A 208 6.12 -21.67 -5.34
CA ILE A 208 5.31 -21.20 -4.21
C ILE A 208 4.88 -19.76 -4.50
N ARG A 209 3.79 -19.64 -5.26
CA ARG A 209 3.17 -18.38 -5.65
C ARG A 209 1.67 -18.53 -5.50
N LEU A 210 1.05 -17.75 -4.62
CA LEU A 210 -0.40 -17.78 -4.46
C LEU A 210 -1.09 -17.20 -5.70
N ALA A 211 -1.86 -18.05 -6.39
CA ALA A 211 -2.58 -17.71 -7.63
C ALA A 211 -4.01 -18.29 -7.63
N SER A 212 -4.75 -18.13 -6.52
CA SER A 212 -6.17 -18.54 -6.42
C SER A 212 -7.06 -17.36 -6.05
N PRO A 213 -8.01 -16.93 -6.92
CA PRO A 213 -8.93 -15.83 -6.61
C PRO A 213 -9.70 -16.04 -5.31
N LEU A 214 -10.08 -17.29 -5.00
CA LEU A 214 -10.80 -17.64 -3.77
C LEU A 214 -9.92 -17.42 -2.54
N LEU A 215 -8.65 -17.85 -2.58
CA LEU A 215 -7.75 -17.64 -1.46
C LEU A 215 -7.39 -16.16 -1.27
N HIS A 216 -7.25 -15.39 -2.35
CA HIS A 216 -7.11 -13.93 -2.27
C HIS A 216 -8.33 -13.27 -1.61
N ALA A 217 -9.55 -13.63 -2.01
CA ALA A 217 -10.77 -13.14 -1.38
C ALA A 217 -10.85 -13.54 0.11
N PHE A 218 -10.48 -14.79 0.45
CA PHE A 218 -10.41 -15.26 1.84
C PHE A 218 -9.45 -14.41 2.68
N LEU A 219 -8.25 -14.12 2.17
CA LEU A 219 -7.26 -13.30 2.88
C LEU A 219 -7.79 -11.88 3.14
N ILE A 220 -8.43 -11.26 2.14
CA ILE A 220 -9.02 -9.92 2.27
C ILE A 220 -10.15 -9.94 3.30
N TRP A 221 -11.07 -10.91 3.24
CA TRP A 221 -12.14 -11.06 4.22
C TRP A 221 -11.62 -11.27 5.64
N THR A 222 -10.57 -12.09 5.80
CA THR A 222 -9.94 -12.32 7.11
C THR A 222 -9.27 -11.06 7.64
N GLY A 223 -8.63 -10.28 6.76
CA GLY A 223 -8.09 -8.97 7.10
C GLY A 223 -9.17 -7.98 7.58
N ALA A 224 -10.34 -8.00 6.94
CA ALA A 224 -11.47 -7.19 7.34
C ALA A 224 -12.02 -7.63 8.71
N ASP A 225 -12.09 -8.93 8.98
CA ASP A 225 -12.49 -9.45 10.30
C ASP A 225 -11.50 -9.06 11.41
N ALA A 226 -10.21 -8.92 11.09
CA ALA A 226 -9.20 -8.39 12.02
C ALA A 226 -9.32 -6.87 12.26
N GLY A 227 -10.14 -6.17 11.48
CA GLY A 227 -10.37 -4.73 11.60
C GLY A 227 -9.16 -3.88 11.21
N LEU A 228 -8.25 -4.41 10.39
CA LEU A 228 -7.05 -3.69 9.92
C LEU A 228 -7.33 -3.07 8.55
N PRO A 229 -6.89 -1.81 8.28
CA PRO A 229 -6.94 -1.23 6.94
C PRO A 229 -6.29 -2.13 5.88
N ILE A 230 -6.93 -2.27 4.72
CA ILE A 230 -6.49 -3.17 3.66
C ILE A 230 -6.10 -2.38 2.43
N GLN A 231 -4.84 -2.45 2.06
CA GLN A 231 -4.32 -1.92 0.81
C GLN A 231 -4.46 -2.96 -0.29
N ILE A 232 -4.92 -2.55 -1.47
CA ILE A 232 -5.02 -3.40 -2.66
C ILE A 232 -4.26 -2.68 -3.77
N HIS A 233 -3.26 -3.35 -4.35
CA HIS A 233 -2.57 -2.82 -5.53
C HIS A 233 -3.54 -2.68 -6.72
N VAL A 234 -3.52 -1.54 -7.41
CA VAL A 234 -4.37 -1.26 -8.58
C VAL A 234 -3.55 -0.59 -9.68
N GLY A 235 -3.76 -1.03 -10.93
CA GLY A 235 -3.15 -0.38 -12.09
C GLY A 235 -1.67 -0.72 -12.28
N TYR A 236 -0.84 0.31 -12.34
CA TYR A 236 0.54 0.29 -12.81
C TYR A 236 1.45 -0.62 -11.94
N GLY A 237 2.20 -1.50 -12.60
CA GLY A 237 3.18 -2.39 -11.99
C GLY A 237 4.11 -3.01 -13.03
N ASP A 238 4.87 -4.03 -12.61
CA ASP A 238 5.88 -4.73 -13.40
C ASP A 238 5.32 -5.73 -14.43
N ALA A 239 6.22 -6.49 -15.05
CA ALA A 239 5.89 -7.46 -16.09
C ALA A 239 5.11 -8.70 -15.59
N ASP A 240 5.04 -8.95 -14.27
CA ASP A 240 4.17 -10.00 -13.71
C ASP A 240 2.68 -9.62 -13.79
N LEU A 241 2.37 -8.34 -14.00
CA LEU A 241 1.02 -7.79 -13.95
C LEU A 241 0.35 -7.76 -15.34
N ASP A 242 -0.89 -8.26 -15.41
CA ASP A 242 -1.77 -8.04 -16.56
C ASP A 242 -2.63 -6.79 -16.31
N LEU A 243 -2.21 -5.66 -16.89
CA LEU A 243 -2.82 -4.35 -16.64
C LEU A 243 -4.31 -4.32 -16.98
N GLN A 244 -4.74 -5.07 -18.00
CA GLN A 244 -6.14 -5.15 -18.40
C GLN A 244 -7.03 -5.68 -17.26
N ARG A 245 -6.48 -6.54 -16.42
CA ARG A 245 -7.18 -7.15 -15.27
C ARG A 245 -7.03 -6.36 -13.98
N CYS A 246 -6.41 -5.18 -14.04
CA CYS A 246 -6.09 -4.34 -12.90
C CYS A 246 -6.92 -3.05 -12.82
N ASN A 247 -8.03 -2.96 -13.58
CA ASN A 247 -9.01 -1.90 -13.42
C ASN A 247 -9.79 -2.09 -12.09
N PRO A 248 -9.85 -1.06 -11.21
CA PRO A 248 -10.47 -1.18 -9.90
C PRO A 248 -11.99 -1.40 -9.94
N LEU A 249 -12.68 -1.10 -11.05
CA LEU A 249 -14.11 -1.38 -11.18
C LEU A 249 -14.43 -2.88 -11.05
N LEU A 250 -13.47 -3.76 -11.33
CA LEU A 250 -13.61 -5.20 -11.11
C LEU A 250 -13.80 -5.56 -9.63
N LEU A 251 -13.35 -4.70 -8.70
CA LEU A 251 -13.54 -4.88 -7.26
C LEU A 251 -14.91 -4.43 -6.76
N THR A 252 -15.75 -3.80 -7.59
CA THR A 252 -17.02 -3.17 -7.13
C THR A 252 -17.87 -4.11 -6.27
N GLY A 253 -18.01 -5.37 -6.67
CA GLY A 253 -18.76 -6.37 -5.91
C GLY A 253 -18.16 -6.63 -4.52
N LEU A 254 -16.86 -6.86 -4.46
CA LEU A 254 -16.14 -7.12 -3.21
C LEU A 254 -16.15 -5.89 -2.29
N LEU A 255 -15.90 -4.69 -2.81
CA LEU A 255 -15.90 -3.45 -2.02
C LEU A 255 -17.28 -3.18 -1.41
N ARG A 256 -18.37 -3.41 -2.16
CA ARG A 256 -19.75 -3.32 -1.63
C ARG A 256 -20.01 -4.35 -0.52
N ALA A 257 -19.51 -5.58 -0.69
CA ALA A 257 -19.66 -6.62 0.31
C ALA A 257 -18.86 -6.33 1.59
N LEU A 258 -17.69 -5.70 1.48
CA LEU A 258 -16.86 -5.30 2.62
C LEU A 258 -17.36 -4.03 3.32
N ALA A 259 -18.10 -3.14 2.65
CA ALA A 259 -18.52 -1.86 3.20
C ALA A 259 -19.21 -1.94 4.59
N PRO A 260 -20.11 -2.91 4.87
CA PRO A 260 -20.72 -3.06 6.19
C PRO A 260 -19.75 -3.36 7.34
N THR A 261 -18.54 -3.85 7.05
CA THR A 261 -17.51 -4.08 8.08
C THR A 261 -16.92 -2.77 8.62
N GLY A 262 -17.07 -1.66 7.88
CA GLY A 262 -16.48 -0.36 8.21
C GLY A 262 -14.96 -0.28 8.03
N VAL A 263 -14.30 -1.37 7.62
CA VAL A 263 -12.84 -1.41 7.44
C VAL A 263 -12.42 -0.57 6.25
N PRO A 264 -11.42 0.33 6.40
CA PRO A 264 -10.87 1.07 5.28
C PRO A 264 -10.20 0.16 4.24
N VAL A 265 -10.58 0.31 2.98
CA VAL A 265 -9.88 -0.29 1.83
C VAL A 265 -9.21 0.81 1.03
N LEU A 266 -7.92 0.66 0.74
CA LEU A 266 -7.10 1.63 0.04
C LEU A 266 -6.68 1.06 -1.32
N LEU A 267 -7.11 1.71 -2.40
CA LEU A 267 -6.71 1.39 -3.77
C LEU A 267 -5.39 2.12 -4.05
N LEU A 268 -4.30 1.36 -4.18
CA LEU A 268 -2.97 1.93 -4.33
C LEU A 268 -2.63 2.18 -5.80
N HIS A 269 -1.84 3.22 -6.06
CA HIS A 269 -1.24 3.63 -7.34
C HIS A 269 -2.23 4.09 -8.41
N CYS A 270 -3.26 3.28 -8.65
CA CYS A 270 -4.43 3.49 -9.49
C CYS A 270 -4.20 3.81 -10.98
N TYR A 271 -3.09 4.43 -11.39
CA TYR A 271 -2.81 4.78 -12.78
C TYR A 271 -2.81 3.53 -13.68
N PRO A 272 -3.43 3.55 -14.87
CA PRO A 272 -4.10 4.68 -15.53
C PRO A 272 -5.60 4.82 -15.18
N TYR A 273 -6.08 4.09 -14.17
CA TYR A 273 -7.47 3.99 -13.74
C TYR A 273 -7.82 4.87 -12.51
N HIS A 274 -7.07 5.95 -12.28
CA HIS A 274 -7.26 6.82 -11.10
C HIS A 274 -8.62 7.52 -11.10
N ARG A 275 -9.23 7.77 -12.26
CA ARG A 275 -10.60 8.30 -12.33
C ARG A 275 -11.65 7.27 -11.87
N GLU A 276 -11.51 6.01 -12.26
CA GLU A 276 -12.35 4.91 -11.79
C GLU A 276 -12.22 4.69 -10.28
N ALA A 277 -10.99 4.75 -9.75
CA ALA A 277 -10.74 4.70 -8.31
C ALA A 277 -11.41 5.89 -7.58
N GLY A 278 -11.33 7.10 -8.15
CA GLY A 278 -11.99 8.30 -7.62
C GLY A 278 -13.50 8.15 -7.54
N TYR A 279 -14.12 7.60 -8.59
CA TYR A 279 -15.55 7.25 -8.59
C TYR A 279 -15.91 6.28 -7.46
N LEU A 280 -15.14 5.20 -7.27
CA LEU A 280 -15.40 4.21 -6.22
C LEU A 280 -15.24 4.81 -4.81
N ALA A 281 -14.22 5.64 -4.60
CA ALA A 281 -13.97 6.35 -3.34
C ALA A 281 -15.05 7.41 -3.04
N GLN A 282 -15.67 7.99 -4.06
CA GLN A 282 -16.83 8.86 -3.92
C GLN A 282 -18.09 8.07 -3.53
N LEU A 283 -18.28 6.89 -4.11
CA LEU A 283 -19.46 6.06 -3.91
C LEU A 283 -19.46 5.31 -2.57
N LEU A 284 -18.31 4.80 -2.12
CA LEU A 284 -18.19 3.89 -0.99
C LEU A 284 -17.40 4.52 0.16
N PRO A 285 -18.03 4.82 1.32
CA PRO A 285 -17.38 5.45 2.47
C PRO A 285 -16.31 4.62 3.18
N THR A 286 -15.94 3.45 2.69
CA THR A 286 -14.78 2.69 3.19
C THR A 286 -13.61 2.73 2.22
N VAL A 287 -13.82 3.20 0.98
CA VAL A 287 -12.83 3.18 -0.08
C VAL A 287 -12.03 4.49 -0.09
N HIS A 288 -10.71 4.33 -0.22
CA HIS A 288 -9.72 5.39 -0.32
C HIS A 288 -8.78 5.08 -1.47
N MET A 289 -7.98 6.06 -1.88
CA MET A 289 -7.03 5.88 -2.97
C MET A 289 -5.80 6.76 -2.83
N ASP A 290 -4.79 6.44 -3.61
CA ASP A 290 -3.64 7.29 -3.91
C ASP A 290 -3.25 7.16 -5.39
N VAL A 291 -2.24 7.95 -5.79
CA VAL A 291 -1.60 7.81 -7.11
C VAL A 291 -0.07 7.70 -7.00
N GLY A 292 0.44 7.19 -5.87
CA GLY A 292 1.87 6.88 -5.72
C GLY A 292 2.34 5.92 -6.80
N LEU A 293 3.65 5.71 -6.92
CA LEU A 293 4.30 5.09 -8.08
C LEU A 293 4.24 5.98 -9.33
N ALA A 294 3.04 6.36 -9.76
CA ALA A 294 2.85 7.15 -10.97
C ALA A 294 3.48 8.54 -10.84
N VAL A 295 3.34 9.21 -9.69
CA VAL A 295 3.82 10.59 -9.46
C VAL A 295 5.29 10.77 -9.85
N GLN A 296 6.19 9.91 -9.36
CA GLN A 296 7.62 10.01 -9.69
C GLN A 296 7.91 9.61 -11.14
N ASN A 297 7.19 8.63 -11.68
CA ASN A 297 7.41 8.10 -13.02
C ASN A 297 6.98 9.08 -14.13
N VAL A 298 5.88 9.80 -13.94
CA VAL A 298 5.39 10.80 -14.90
C VAL A 298 6.13 12.15 -14.79
N GLY A 299 6.97 12.33 -13.77
CA GLY A 299 7.85 13.48 -13.59
C GLY A 299 7.11 14.82 -13.72
N ARG A 300 7.47 15.62 -14.74
CA ARG A 300 6.85 16.93 -14.99
C ARG A 300 5.34 16.91 -15.23
N ARG A 301 4.74 15.74 -15.49
CA ARG A 301 3.30 15.55 -15.72
C ARG A 301 2.52 15.18 -14.45
N ALA A 302 3.17 15.15 -13.28
CA ALA A 302 2.53 14.80 -12.01
C ALA A 302 1.26 15.62 -11.71
N SER A 303 1.25 16.92 -12.02
CA SER A 303 0.06 17.79 -11.85
C SER A 303 -1.16 17.32 -12.64
N ALA A 304 -0.96 16.73 -13.83
CA ALA A 304 -2.09 16.26 -14.64
C ALA A 304 -2.73 15.03 -14.00
N VAL A 305 -1.93 14.04 -13.60
CA VAL A 305 -2.44 12.81 -12.96
C VAL A 305 -3.10 13.13 -11.62
N LEU A 306 -2.47 13.98 -10.79
CA LEU A 306 -3.06 14.35 -9.51
C LEU A 306 -4.33 15.18 -9.68
N GLY A 307 -4.36 16.11 -10.64
CA GLY A 307 -5.55 16.89 -10.97
C GLY A 307 -6.73 15.99 -11.35
N GLU A 308 -6.50 15.05 -12.27
CA GLU A 308 -7.52 14.07 -12.69
C GLU A 308 -8.00 13.17 -11.53
N ALA A 309 -7.08 12.73 -10.66
CA ALA A 309 -7.45 11.93 -9.51
C ALA A 309 -8.32 12.70 -8.50
N LEU A 310 -8.10 14.01 -8.37
CA LEU A 310 -8.80 14.89 -7.45
C LEU A 310 -10.16 15.42 -7.98
N GLU A 311 -10.56 15.07 -9.21
CA GLU A 311 -11.82 15.52 -9.82
C GLU A 311 -13.06 15.03 -9.06
N LEU A 312 -13.08 13.78 -8.61
CA LEU A 312 -14.25 13.15 -7.97
C LEU A 312 -14.00 12.62 -6.55
N VAL A 313 -12.76 12.24 -6.24
CA VAL A 313 -12.45 11.68 -4.92
C VAL A 313 -12.72 12.73 -3.84
N PRO A 314 -13.48 12.40 -2.79
CA PRO A 314 -13.56 13.29 -1.63
C PRO A 314 -12.15 13.47 -1.05
N PHE A 315 -11.71 14.71 -0.78
CA PHE A 315 -10.35 14.96 -0.27
C PHE A 315 -10.01 14.20 1.03
N SER A 316 -11.01 13.80 1.81
CA SER A 316 -10.86 12.92 2.98
C SER A 316 -10.54 11.45 2.66
N ARG A 317 -10.51 11.09 1.37
CA ARG A 317 -10.34 9.73 0.84
C ARG A 317 -9.14 9.58 -0.09
N PHE A 318 -8.41 10.66 -0.34
CA PHE A 318 -7.13 10.62 -1.04
C PHE A 318 -5.97 10.65 -0.03
N LEU A 319 -4.93 9.85 -0.27
CA LEU A 319 -3.73 9.80 0.56
C LEU A 319 -2.47 10.01 -0.28
N PHE A 320 -1.43 10.56 0.35
CA PHE A 320 -0.08 10.57 -0.21
C PHE A 320 0.62 9.23 0.01
N SER A 321 1.08 8.60 -1.07
CA SER A 321 2.08 7.54 -1.08
C SER A 321 3.22 7.91 -2.03
N SER A 322 4.44 7.44 -1.73
CA SER A 322 5.52 7.44 -2.71
C SER A 322 5.54 6.17 -3.55
N ASP A 323 5.18 5.03 -2.95
CA ASP A 323 5.53 3.70 -3.46
C ASP A 323 7.02 3.54 -3.81
N ALA A 324 7.88 4.28 -3.10
CA ALA A 324 9.31 4.23 -3.35
C ALA A 324 9.88 2.86 -2.98
N PHE A 325 10.65 2.27 -3.90
CA PHE A 325 11.33 0.99 -3.73
C PHE A 325 12.82 1.12 -4.03
N GLY A 326 13.68 0.66 -3.12
CA GLY A 326 15.12 0.48 -3.33
C GLY A 326 15.97 1.76 -3.37
N LEU A 327 15.48 2.87 -3.92
CA LEU A 327 16.23 4.12 -4.09
C LEU A 327 15.68 5.28 -3.25
N GLY A 328 16.56 5.96 -2.51
CA GLY A 328 16.22 7.18 -1.76
C GLY A 328 15.70 8.30 -2.67
N GLU A 329 16.20 8.36 -3.91
CA GLU A 329 15.73 9.27 -4.95
C GLU A 329 14.22 9.22 -5.15
N LEU A 330 13.61 8.03 -5.09
CA LEU A 330 12.17 7.86 -5.34
C LEU A 330 11.32 8.45 -4.21
N TYR A 331 11.80 8.39 -2.97
CA TYR A 331 11.15 9.07 -1.84
C TYR A 331 11.14 10.58 -2.03
N LEU A 332 12.29 11.17 -2.40
CA LEU A 332 12.38 12.60 -2.67
C LEU A 332 11.47 12.99 -3.84
N LEU A 333 11.56 12.26 -4.96
CA LEU A 333 10.80 12.58 -6.16
C LEU A 333 9.30 12.43 -5.94
N GLY A 334 8.86 11.36 -5.27
CA GLY A 334 7.46 11.16 -4.89
C GLY A 334 6.93 12.34 -4.07
N ALA A 335 7.63 12.71 -2.99
CA ALA A 335 7.22 13.83 -2.13
C ALA A 335 7.28 15.19 -2.83
N LEU A 336 8.38 15.50 -3.53
CA LEU A 336 8.60 16.79 -4.17
C LEU A 336 7.61 17.03 -5.32
N LEU A 337 7.43 16.04 -6.19
CA LEU A 337 6.52 16.18 -7.33
C LEU A 337 5.06 16.19 -6.86
N PHE A 338 4.72 15.44 -5.81
CA PHE A 338 3.42 15.52 -5.17
C PHE A 338 3.13 16.92 -4.61
N ARG A 339 4.05 17.51 -3.82
CA ARG A 339 3.88 18.86 -3.26
C ARG A 339 3.67 19.91 -4.36
N ARG A 340 4.41 19.80 -5.45
CA ARG A 340 4.27 20.69 -6.62
C ARG A 340 2.94 20.50 -7.33
N ALA A 341 2.52 19.24 -7.52
CA ALA A 341 1.25 18.91 -8.15
C ALA A 341 0.07 19.41 -7.31
N LEU A 342 0.07 19.12 -6.00
CA LEU A 342 -0.95 19.56 -5.07
C LEU A 342 -1.03 21.09 -4.99
N SER A 343 0.13 21.76 -4.92
CA SER A 343 0.16 23.23 -4.93
C SER A 343 -0.42 23.81 -6.22
N ALA A 344 -0.20 23.17 -7.36
CA ALA A 344 -0.77 23.64 -8.63
C ALA A 344 -2.30 23.58 -8.60
N VAL A 345 -2.88 22.44 -8.21
CA VAL A 345 -4.34 22.26 -8.07
C VAL A 345 -4.92 23.29 -7.10
N LEU A 346 -4.33 23.40 -5.91
CA LEU A 346 -4.80 24.32 -4.87
C LEU A 346 -4.69 25.79 -5.26
N SER A 347 -3.60 26.18 -5.93
CA SER A 347 -3.41 27.57 -6.37
C SER A 347 -4.38 27.95 -7.48
N GLU A 348 -4.70 27.03 -8.38
CA GLU A 348 -5.67 27.23 -9.47
C GLU A 348 -7.07 27.48 -8.88
N GLY A 349 -7.55 26.62 -7.97
CA GLY A 349 -8.86 26.82 -7.34
C GLY A 349 -8.96 28.09 -6.48
N ILE A 350 -7.87 28.56 -5.87
CA ILE A 350 -7.84 29.88 -5.20
C ILE A 350 -7.91 31.01 -6.24
N ALA A 351 -7.12 30.93 -7.30
CA ALA A 351 -7.05 31.96 -8.33
C ALA A 351 -8.39 32.14 -9.07
N ASP A 352 -9.12 31.03 -9.26
CA ASP A 352 -10.44 31.01 -9.91
C ASP A 352 -11.58 31.43 -8.94
N GLY A 353 -11.28 31.55 -7.65
CA GLY A 353 -12.24 31.96 -6.62
C GLY A 353 -13.15 30.83 -6.11
N ASP A 354 -12.85 29.58 -6.45
CA ASP A 354 -13.58 28.40 -5.97
C ASP A 354 -13.27 28.09 -4.49
N TRP A 355 -12.05 28.41 -4.03
CA TRP A 355 -11.57 28.08 -2.67
C TRP A 355 -10.95 29.28 -1.96
N THR A 356 -11.03 29.26 -0.63
CA THR A 356 -10.22 30.15 0.21
C THR A 356 -8.84 29.56 0.46
N GLU A 357 -7.88 30.39 0.88
CA GLU A 357 -6.57 29.90 1.35
C GLU A 357 -6.70 28.91 2.54
N SER A 358 -7.70 29.11 3.39
CA SER A 358 -7.98 28.21 4.51
C SER A 358 -8.49 26.85 4.05
N ASP A 359 -9.32 26.81 3.00
CA ASP A 359 -9.78 25.55 2.41
C ASP A 359 -8.60 24.79 1.82
N ALA A 360 -7.74 25.48 1.07
CA ALA A 360 -6.55 24.89 0.49
C ALA A 360 -5.61 24.31 1.56
N ALA A 361 -5.36 25.04 2.65
CA ALA A 361 -4.56 24.55 3.77
C ALA A 361 -5.16 23.29 4.42
N ARG A 362 -6.49 23.26 4.61
CA ARG A 362 -7.20 22.09 5.16
C ARG A 362 -7.11 20.88 4.23
N VAL A 363 -7.32 21.08 2.93
CA VAL A 363 -7.21 20.01 1.92
C VAL A 363 -5.78 19.46 1.88
N ALA A 364 -4.78 20.34 1.93
CA ALA A 364 -3.38 19.94 1.96
C ALA A 364 -3.04 19.05 3.17
N ASP A 365 -3.51 19.41 4.38
CA ASP A 365 -3.32 18.59 5.58
C ASP A 365 -4.01 17.22 5.47
N LEU A 366 -5.28 17.20 5.03
CA LEU A 366 -6.04 15.94 4.87
C LEU A 366 -5.29 14.95 3.98
N ILE A 367 -4.91 15.38 2.79
CA ILE A 367 -4.30 14.55 1.75
C ILE A 367 -2.87 14.17 2.13
N GLY A 368 -2.08 15.12 2.65
CA GLY A 368 -0.67 14.91 2.94
C GLY A 368 -0.39 14.07 4.19
N ALA A 369 -1.28 14.08 5.18
CA ALA A 369 -1.06 13.34 6.43
C ALA A 369 -2.33 12.96 7.22
N GLY A 370 -3.32 13.86 7.30
CA GLY A 370 -4.46 13.73 8.21
C GLY A 370 -5.29 12.46 7.96
N ASN A 371 -5.54 12.11 6.70
CA ASN A 371 -6.26 10.89 6.35
C ASN A 371 -5.51 9.63 6.79
N ALA A 372 -4.20 9.56 6.51
CA ALA A 372 -3.37 8.42 6.91
C ALA A 372 -3.34 8.26 8.44
N ARG A 373 -3.10 9.35 9.18
CA ARG A 373 -3.10 9.31 10.66
C ARG A 373 -4.42 8.76 11.21
N ARG A 374 -5.56 9.21 10.68
CA ARG A 374 -6.89 8.76 11.09
C ARG A 374 -7.14 7.28 10.75
N ILE A 375 -6.80 6.85 9.54
CA ILE A 375 -7.10 5.50 9.03
C ILE A 375 -6.26 4.45 9.74
N TYR A 376 -4.96 4.71 9.90
CA TYR A 376 -4.00 3.79 10.50
C TYR A 376 -3.80 4.02 12.01
N ARG A 377 -4.52 4.99 12.60
CA ARG A 377 -4.44 5.37 14.03
C ARG A 377 -3.00 5.67 14.48
N LEU A 378 -2.25 6.36 13.62
CA LEU A 378 -0.85 6.67 13.89
C LEU A 378 -0.75 7.67 15.05
N GLY A 379 -0.06 7.29 16.12
CA GLY A 379 0.13 8.11 17.32
C GLY A 379 -0.78 7.75 18.50
N GLU A 380 -1.68 6.78 18.35
CA GLU A 380 -2.35 6.14 19.48
C GLU A 380 -1.41 5.08 20.10
N PRO A 381 -1.41 4.87 21.45
CA PRO A 381 -0.71 3.74 22.05
C PRO A 381 -1.19 2.44 21.39
N GLY A 382 -0.24 1.53 21.10
CA GLY A 382 -0.49 0.32 20.31
C GLY A 382 -1.72 -0.46 20.79
N ARG A 383 -2.41 -1.09 19.83
CA ARG A 383 -3.64 -1.86 20.04
C ARG A 383 -3.38 -2.95 21.10
N GLU A 384 -3.88 -2.76 22.33
CA GLU A 384 -4.04 -3.88 23.26
C GLU A 384 -5.02 -4.85 22.62
N THR A 385 -4.51 -6.01 22.21
CA THR A 385 -5.33 -7.10 21.69
C THR A 385 -6.22 -7.59 22.81
N THR A 386 -7.46 -7.10 22.85
CA THR A 386 -8.52 -7.73 23.64
C THR A 386 -8.74 -9.13 23.04
N ALA A 387 -8.08 -10.13 23.62
CA ALA A 387 -8.35 -11.52 23.37
C ALA A 387 -9.86 -11.74 23.52
N VAL A 388 -10.50 -12.26 22.48
CA VAL A 388 -11.90 -12.65 22.50
C VAL A 388 -12.04 -13.86 23.42
N THR A 389 -12.23 -13.62 24.71
CA THR A 389 -12.81 -14.58 25.64
C THR A 389 -14.27 -14.23 25.88
N SER A 390 -15.13 -14.53 24.89
CA SER A 390 -16.57 -14.71 25.18
C SER A 390 -17.27 -15.58 24.14
N SER A 391 -17.05 -16.89 24.22
CA SER A 391 -18.00 -17.88 23.69
C SER A 391 -18.33 -18.94 24.74
N ARG A 392 -18.75 -18.51 25.94
CA ARG A 392 -19.39 -19.37 26.95
C ARG A 392 -20.27 -18.50 27.86
N ALA A 393 -21.43 -18.09 27.37
CA ALA A 393 -22.63 -17.76 28.16
C ALA A 393 -23.73 -17.11 27.29
N ARG A 394 -24.20 -17.78 26.23
CA ARG A 394 -25.54 -17.51 25.64
C ARG A 394 -26.10 -18.80 25.04
N ASP A 395 -26.29 -19.79 25.89
CA ASP A 395 -27.14 -20.96 25.66
C ASP A 395 -27.70 -21.41 27.02
N SER A 396 -28.56 -20.59 27.60
CA SER A 396 -29.55 -21.01 28.61
C SER A 396 -30.45 -19.82 28.90
N LEU A 397 -31.46 -19.59 28.05
CA LEU A 397 -32.66 -18.81 28.33
C LEU A 397 -33.52 -18.77 27.06
N TYR A 398 -33.93 -19.94 26.56
CA TYR A 398 -35.11 -20.10 25.71
C TYR A 398 -35.44 -21.59 25.62
N CYS A 399 -36.12 -22.11 26.65
CA CYS A 399 -36.97 -23.29 26.59
C CYS A 399 -37.73 -23.42 27.92
N ALA A 400 -39.01 -23.78 27.84
CA ALA A 400 -39.97 -23.99 28.93
C ALA A 400 -40.67 -22.74 29.50
N ALA A 401 -41.49 -22.11 28.66
CA ALA A 401 -42.76 -21.53 29.10
C ALA A 401 -43.88 -22.27 28.38
N GLU A 402 -44.25 -23.45 28.89
CA GLU A 402 -45.51 -24.15 28.62
C GLU A 402 -45.53 -25.39 29.52
N ASP A 403 -46.09 -25.26 30.72
CA ASP A 403 -46.93 -26.33 31.22
C ASP A 403 -48.03 -25.78 32.13
N SER A 404 -49.13 -26.48 32.07
CA SER A 404 -50.48 -26.03 32.27
C SER A 404 -51.06 -26.53 33.59
N ARG A 405 -51.92 -25.69 34.18
CA ARG A 405 -53.16 -26.04 34.89
C ARG A 405 -53.23 -27.38 35.63
N THR A 406 -53.27 -27.32 36.96
CA THR A 406 -54.26 -28.06 37.77
C THR A 406 -54.55 -27.30 39.06
N GLY A 407 -55.80 -26.89 39.26
CA GLY A 407 -56.30 -26.34 40.52
C GLY A 407 -56.74 -27.45 41.51
N PRO A 408 -57.00 -27.12 42.79
CA PRO A 408 -57.38 -28.10 43.79
C PRO A 408 -58.91 -28.11 44.04
N SER A 409 -59.47 -29.29 44.29
CA SER A 409 -60.68 -29.45 45.13
C SER A 409 -60.91 -30.92 45.52
N SER A 410 -61.12 -31.11 46.83
CA SER A 410 -61.62 -32.27 47.58
C SER A 410 -60.84 -33.59 47.57
#